data_AF-A0A5P8VSS5-F1
#
_entry.id   AF-A0A5P8VSS5-F1
#
_cell.length_a   1.000
_cell.length_b   1.000
_cell.length_c   1.000
_cell.angle_alpha   90.00
_cell.angle_beta   90.00
_cell.angle_gamma   90.00
#
_symmetry.space_group_name_H-M   'P 1'
#
loop_
_entity.id
_entity.type
_entity.pdbx_description
1 polymer ?
#
loop_
_entity_poly.entity_id
_entity_poly.type
_entity_poly.pdbx_seq_one_letter_code
_entity_poly.pdbx_strand_id
1 'polypeptide(L)'
;MTIDFGSIKKYNYDRGFGFVGRTFSNPNGEVFFHIKKIKKKHPELAQKLDNSEAFETINFWYEIEITEKGEQVNKVWLNTENIPQNYTHELCGFIQRVESIWKNVDSQKPSWLDLVTIELVGVDRKHELSVERDNLESQLKAAEEERRREAEALRQNEIIRIAKNHHLEKTKADELHQLLTEMRPLGFTHSGQLSKHIVKYQLGYKYPNISGTVIMEDGSTEWKFPGGFPPDIYKIICRELGLDNQRTNARVKRFDSWTDIYSANQK
;
A
#
# COMPACT_ATOMS: atom_id res chain seq x y z
N MET A 1 -25.14 25.21 14.76
CA MET A 1 -24.16 24.91 15.83
C MET A 1 -23.79 23.46 15.65
N THR A 2 -22.52 23.11 15.75
CA THR A 2 -22.02 21.75 15.51
C THR A 2 -21.34 21.24 16.77
N ILE A 3 -21.49 19.95 17.06
CA ILE A 3 -20.77 19.30 18.14
C ILE A 3 -19.57 18.52 17.58
N ASP A 4 -18.52 18.37 18.38
CA ASP A 4 -17.37 17.51 18.08
C ASP A 4 -16.84 16.91 19.38
N PHE A 5 -15.93 15.94 19.25
CA PHE A 5 -15.21 15.31 20.34
C PHE A 5 -13.72 15.64 20.22
N GLY A 6 -13.02 15.78 21.32
CA GLY A 6 -11.57 15.91 21.23
C GLY A 6 -10.84 15.94 22.55
N SER A 7 -9.52 15.76 22.44
CA SER A 7 -8.58 15.88 23.55
C SER A 7 -8.05 17.30 23.65
N ILE A 8 -7.76 17.74 24.87
CA ILE A 8 -7.06 19.03 25.08
C ILE A 8 -5.65 18.91 24.50
N LYS A 9 -5.28 19.88 23.65
CA LYS A 9 -3.96 19.99 23.04
C LYS A 9 -3.05 20.92 23.81
N LYS A 10 -3.59 22.03 24.29
CA LYS A 10 -2.84 23.09 24.98
C LYS A 10 -3.73 23.74 26.03
N TYR A 11 -3.17 24.05 27.19
CA TYR A 11 -3.83 24.83 28.23
C TYR A 11 -2.84 25.78 28.91
N ASN A 12 -3.21 27.04 29.02
CA ASN A 12 -2.47 28.06 29.75
C ASN A 12 -3.21 28.34 31.07
N TYR A 13 -2.70 27.81 32.17
CA TYR A 13 -3.33 27.92 33.49
C TYR A 13 -3.35 29.37 34.00
N ASP A 14 -2.28 30.15 33.77
CA ASP A 14 -2.18 31.55 34.19
C ASP A 14 -3.30 32.41 33.57
N ARG A 15 -3.62 32.15 32.30
CA ARG A 15 -4.58 32.93 31.51
C ARG A 15 -5.96 32.27 31.42
N GLY A 16 -6.09 31.02 31.87
CA GLY A 16 -7.34 30.27 31.89
C GLY A 16 -7.93 30.01 30.50
N PHE A 17 -7.12 29.74 29.49
CA PHE A 17 -7.60 29.36 28.16
C PHE A 17 -6.77 28.25 27.54
N GLY A 18 -7.34 27.56 26.57
CA GLY A 18 -6.67 26.49 25.86
C GLY A 18 -7.27 26.18 24.51
N PHE A 19 -6.81 25.08 23.95
CA PHE A 19 -7.23 24.55 22.66
C PHE A 19 -7.58 23.07 22.78
N VAL A 20 -8.74 22.69 22.26
CA VAL A 20 -9.19 21.30 22.14
C VAL A 20 -9.09 20.86 20.68
N GLY A 21 -8.61 19.65 20.44
CA GLY A 21 -8.55 19.08 19.08
C GLY A 21 -9.93 18.74 18.53
N ARG A 22 -10.00 18.51 17.23
CA ARG A 22 -11.20 18.00 16.55
C ARG A 22 -10.98 16.54 16.17
N THR A 23 -12.00 15.70 16.37
CA THR A 23 -11.94 14.28 15.99
C THR A 23 -12.59 14.06 14.63
N PHE A 24 -13.77 14.64 14.41
CA PHE A 24 -14.58 14.33 13.23
C PHE A 24 -14.45 15.39 12.13
N SER A 25 -14.50 16.68 12.48
CA SER A 25 -14.68 17.75 11.49
C SER A 25 -13.40 18.08 10.72
N ASN A 26 -12.27 18.17 11.43
CA ASN A 26 -10.95 18.45 10.86
C ASN A 26 -9.87 17.94 11.83
N PRO A 27 -9.33 16.72 11.66
CA PRO A 27 -8.44 16.07 12.63
C PRO A 27 -7.19 16.87 13.06
N ASN A 28 -6.76 17.83 12.23
CA ASN A 28 -5.61 18.69 12.50
C ASN A 28 -6.02 20.07 13.07
N GLY A 29 -7.32 20.33 13.18
CA GLY A 29 -7.87 21.58 13.69
C GLY A 29 -7.96 21.62 15.20
N GLU A 30 -7.85 22.83 15.74
CA GLU A 30 -7.99 23.13 17.16
C GLU A 30 -9.12 24.15 17.35
N VAL A 31 -9.83 24.08 18.48
CA VAL A 31 -10.90 25.02 18.85
C VAL A 31 -10.54 25.70 20.16
N PHE A 32 -10.64 27.03 20.20
CA PHE A 32 -10.36 27.82 21.38
C PHE A 32 -11.39 27.56 22.48
N PHE A 33 -10.96 27.47 23.74
CA PHE A 33 -11.85 27.48 24.88
C PHE A 33 -11.32 28.36 26.02
N HIS A 34 -12.23 28.96 26.77
CA HIS A 34 -11.91 29.65 28.01
C HIS A 34 -12.39 28.82 29.20
N ILE A 35 -11.56 28.68 30.24
CA ILE A 35 -11.79 27.81 31.41
C ILE A 35 -13.12 28.09 32.11
N LYS A 36 -13.58 29.35 32.15
CA LYS A 36 -14.92 29.77 32.61
C LYS A 36 -16.06 28.92 32.04
N LYS A 37 -16.00 28.49 30.77
CA LYS A 37 -17.03 27.64 30.15
C LYS A 37 -17.06 26.24 30.77
N ILE A 38 -15.89 25.71 31.14
CA ILE A 38 -15.73 24.42 31.81
C ILE A 38 -16.09 24.55 33.29
N LYS A 39 -15.48 25.49 34.03
CA LYS A 39 -15.71 25.75 35.47
C LYS A 39 -17.17 25.86 35.85
N LYS A 40 -18.00 26.46 34.98
CA LYS A 40 -19.43 26.66 35.24
C LYS A 40 -20.21 25.34 35.38
N LYS A 41 -19.85 24.30 34.64
CA LYS A 41 -20.57 23.01 34.63
C LYS A 41 -19.76 21.84 35.20
N HIS A 42 -18.44 21.90 35.06
CA HIS A 42 -17.51 20.83 35.39
C HIS A 42 -16.33 21.41 36.22
N PRO A 43 -16.57 21.87 37.46
CA PRO A 43 -15.53 22.51 38.28
C PRO A 43 -14.37 21.56 38.60
N GLU A 44 -14.64 20.27 38.78
CA GLU A 44 -13.60 19.25 39.01
C GLU A 44 -12.67 19.10 37.82
N LEU A 45 -13.22 19.10 36.60
CA LEU A 45 -12.43 19.05 35.37
C LEU A 45 -11.53 20.30 35.25
N ALA A 46 -12.07 21.45 35.59
CA ALA A 46 -11.28 22.68 35.59
C ALA A 46 -10.17 22.67 36.65
N GLN A 47 -10.40 22.06 37.81
CA GLN A 47 -9.38 21.89 38.83
C GLN A 47 -8.25 20.96 38.35
N LYS A 48 -8.58 19.86 37.67
CA LYS A 48 -7.59 18.99 37.02
C LYS A 48 -6.74 19.75 36.00
N LEU A 49 -7.37 20.64 35.24
CA LEU A 49 -6.68 21.51 34.29
C LEU A 49 -5.74 22.52 34.97
N ASP A 50 -6.17 23.13 36.07
CA ASP A 50 -5.35 24.10 36.80
C ASP A 50 -4.17 23.43 37.53
N ASN A 51 -4.30 22.14 37.90
CA ASN A 51 -3.27 21.37 38.62
C ASN A 51 -2.19 20.73 37.74
N SER A 52 -2.16 21.01 36.43
CA SER A 52 -1.14 20.47 35.51
C SER A 52 -1.06 18.94 35.43
N GLU A 53 -2.19 18.24 35.57
CA GLU A 53 -2.29 16.83 35.17
C GLU A 53 -2.05 16.70 33.65
N ALA A 54 -1.68 15.50 33.18
CA ALA A 54 -1.42 15.26 31.76
C ALA A 54 -2.69 15.50 30.91
N PHE A 55 -2.86 16.74 30.42
CA PHE A 55 -4.09 17.21 29.75
C PHE A 55 -4.40 16.43 28.46
N GLU A 56 -3.42 15.73 27.89
CA GLU A 56 -3.60 14.87 26.71
C GLU A 56 -4.58 13.72 26.95
N THR A 57 -4.82 13.36 28.22
CA THR A 57 -5.81 12.35 28.63
C THR A 57 -7.22 12.91 28.84
N ILE A 58 -7.36 14.24 28.86
CA ILE A 58 -8.64 14.91 29.07
C ILE A 58 -9.36 15.05 27.74
N ASN A 59 -10.53 14.42 27.68
CA ASN A 59 -11.39 14.40 26.51
C ASN A 59 -12.81 14.82 26.89
N PHE A 60 -13.49 15.50 25.98
CA PHE A 60 -14.90 15.85 26.15
C PHE A 60 -15.57 16.16 24.82
N TRP A 61 -16.89 16.09 24.84
CA TRP A 61 -17.76 16.61 23.79
C TRP A 61 -17.95 18.11 23.96
N TYR A 62 -17.99 18.84 22.85
CA TYR A 62 -18.19 20.28 22.89
C TYR A 62 -19.02 20.79 21.72
N GLU A 63 -19.71 21.90 21.96
CA GLU A 63 -20.45 22.66 20.94
C GLU A 63 -19.57 23.81 20.43
N ILE A 64 -19.48 23.95 19.12
CA ILE A 64 -18.73 25.03 18.46
C ILE A 64 -19.69 26.19 18.18
N GLU A 65 -19.29 27.38 18.62
CA GLU A 65 -19.87 28.66 18.22
C GLU A 65 -18.86 29.47 17.39
N ILE A 66 -19.37 30.19 16.39
CA ILE A 66 -18.57 31.12 15.57
C ILE A 66 -18.77 32.52 16.15
N THR A 67 -17.66 33.21 16.42
CA THR A 67 -17.65 34.61 16.88
C THR A 67 -16.82 35.48 15.95
N GLU A 68 -16.77 36.78 16.22
CA GLU A 68 -15.86 37.72 15.54
C GLU A 68 -14.38 37.31 15.64
N LYS A 69 -14.02 36.52 16.65
CA LYS A 69 -12.65 36.01 16.88
C LYS A 69 -12.42 34.62 16.30
N GLY A 70 -13.39 34.07 15.58
CA GLY A 70 -13.37 32.71 15.05
C GLY A 70 -14.13 31.71 15.94
N GLU A 71 -13.81 30.43 15.74
CA GLU A 71 -14.49 29.31 16.40
C GLU A 71 -14.04 29.14 17.84
N GLN A 72 -15.02 29.00 18.75
CA GLN A 72 -14.77 28.71 20.15
C GLN A 72 -15.75 27.69 20.73
N VAL A 73 -15.36 27.10 21.85
CA VAL A 73 -16.22 26.19 22.63
C VAL A 73 -17.32 26.99 23.34
N ASN A 74 -18.56 26.63 23.06
CA ASN A 74 -19.73 27.19 23.74
C ASN A 74 -20.15 26.36 24.96
N LYS A 75 -20.30 25.05 24.77
CA LYS A 75 -20.76 24.08 25.78
C LYS A 75 -19.85 22.87 25.82
N VAL A 76 -19.82 22.20 26.96
CA VAL A 76 -19.00 21.02 27.23
C VAL A 76 -19.83 19.94 27.91
N TRP A 77 -19.66 18.70 27.46
CA TRP A 77 -20.28 17.50 28.00
C TRP A 77 -19.22 16.40 28.15
N LEU A 78 -19.23 15.72 29.29
CA LEU A 78 -18.27 14.64 29.55
C LEU A 78 -18.73 13.32 28.94
N ASN A 79 -20.05 13.08 28.91
CA ASN A 79 -20.65 11.85 28.38
C ASN A 79 -21.73 12.22 27.37
N THR A 80 -21.97 11.33 26.41
CA THR A 80 -22.99 11.47 25.36
C THR A 80 -24.41 11.58 25.92
N GLU A 81 -24.70 10.93 27.05
CA GLU A 81 -25.99 11.01 27.76
C GLU A 81 -26.36 12.44 28.21
N ASN A 82 -25.36 13.29 28.42
CA ASN A 82 -25.58 14.68 28.84
C ASN A 82 -25.80 15.62 27.64
N ILE A 83 -25.65 15.12 26.42
CA ILE A 83 -25.83 15.91 25.19
C ILE A 83 -27.34 16.06 24.93
N PRO A 84 -27.82 17.29 24.69
CA PRO A 84 -29.24 17.53 24.39
C PRO A 84 -29.77 16.71 23.20
N GLN A 85 -31.03 16.30 23.28
CA GLN A 85 -31.71 15.49 22.24
C GLN A 85 -31.74 16.13 20.85
N ASN A 86 -31.61 17.46 20.75
CA ASN A 86 -31.53 18.13 19.45
C ASN A 86 -30.24 17.81 18.68
N TYR A 87 -29.28 17.09 19.28
CA TYR A 87 -28.06 16.59 18.63
C TYR A 87 -28.09 15.09 18.32
N THR A 88 -29.25 14.41 18.49
CA THR A 88 -29.35 12.96 18.25
C THR A 88 -28.96 12.57 16.82
N HIS A 89 -29.29 13.40 15.82
CA HIS A 89 -28.94 13.10 14.44
C HIS A 89 -27.43 13.14 14.20
N GLU A 90 -26.74 14.13 14.76
CA GLU A 90 -25.29 14.27 14.72
C GLU A 90 -24.60 13.09 15.42
N LEU A 91 -25.09 12.68 16.59
CA LEU A 91 -24.59 11.51 17.30
C LEU A 91 -24.75 10.22 16.48
N CYS A 92 -25.91 10.01 15.86
CA CYS A 92 -26.11 8.89 14.93
C CYS A 92 -25.11 8.93 13.76
N GLY A 93 -24.85 10.11 13.19
CA GLY A 93 -23.85 10.30 12.15
C GLY A 93 -22.43 9.95 12.61
N PHE A 94 -22.06 10.30 13.85
CA PHE A 94 -20.76 9.90 14.42
C PHE A 94 -20.67 8.40 14.66
N ILE A 95 -21.73 7.77 15.17
CA ILE A 95 -21.80 6.30 15.35
C ILE A 95 -21.54 5.60 14.01
N GLN A 96 -22.26 5.99 12.96
CA GLN A 96 -22.06 5.41 11.62
C GLN A 96 -20.63 5.60 11.11
N ARG A 97 -20.04 6.78 11.37
CA ARG A 97 -18.68 7.07 10.96
C ARG A 97 -17.64 6.23 11.71
N VAL A 98 -17.77 6.07 13.03
CA VAL A 98 -16.82 5.23 13.78
C VAL A 98 -16.95 3.76 13.40
N GLU A 99 -18.17 3.26 13.22
CA GLU A 99 -18.40 1.89 12.73
C GLU A 99 -17.80 1.66 11.33
N SER A 100 -17.93 2.66 10.44
CA SER A 100 -17.30 2.60 9.12
C SER A 100 -15.77 2.55 9.20
N ILE A 101 -15.15 3.29 10.12
CA ILE A 101 -13.69 3.26 10.34
C ILE A 101 -13.26 1.90 10.89
N TRP A 102 -14.02 1.31 11.82
CA TRP A 102 -13.73 -0.04 12.32
C TRP A 102 -13.70 -1.08 11.20
N LYS A 103 -14.70 -1.03 10.30
CA LYS A 103 -14.84 -1.95 9.15
C LYS A 103 -13.84 -1.69 8.02
N ASN A 104 -13.24 -0.50 7.97
CA ASN A 104 -12.22 -0.18 6.98
C ASN A 104 -10.84 -0.68 7.44
N VAL A 105 -10.47 -1.86 6.96
CA VAL A 105 -9.17 -2.48 7.23
C VAL A 105 -8.04 -2.03 6.31
N ASP A 106 -8.35 -1.29 5.23
CA ASP A 106 -7.35 -0.75 4.31
C ASP A 106 -6.57 0.42 4.92
N SER A 107 -7.14 1.05 5.95
CA SER A 107 -6.54 2.16 6.67
C SER A 107 -6.08 1.75 8.06
N GLN A 108 -4.99 2.36 8.52
CA GLN A 108 -4.52 2.18 9.88
C GLN A 108 -5.58 2.69 10.87
N LYS A 109 -5.86 1.88 11.89
CA LYS A 109 -6.78 2.23 12.97
C LYS A 109 -6.30 3.52 13.68
N PRO A 110 -7.11 4.59 13.73
CA PRO A 110 -6.76 5.80 14.46
C PRO A 110 -6.68 5.54 15.97
N SER A 111 -5.72 6.19 16.64
CA SER A 111 -5.51 6.02 18.09
C SER A 111 -6.69 6.49 18.95
N TRP A 112 -7.49 7.45 18.46
CA TRP A 112 -8.66 7.96 19.15
C TRP A 112 -9.90 7.05 19.02
N LEU A 113 -9.88 6.07 18.11
CA LEU A 113 -11.08 5.32 17.72
C LEU A 113 -11.66 4.53 18.88
N ASP A 114 -10.82 3.85 19.67
CA ASP A 114 -11.27 3.06 20.82
C ASP A 114 -12.04 3.93 21.82
N LEU A 115 -11.46 5.08 22.17
CA LEU A 115 -12.01 5.99 23.17
C LEU A 115 -13.39 6.50 22.74
N VAL A 116 -13.47 7.08 21.53
CA VAL A 116 -14.74 7.69 21.10
C VAL A 116 -15.82 6.65 20.80
N THR A 117 -15.42 5.42 20.42
CA THR A 117 -16.38 4.33 20.22
C THR A 117 -17.00 3.94 21.56
N ILE A 118 -16.21 3.84 22.63
CA ILE A 118 -16.73 3.58 23.99
C ILE A 118 -17.71 4.68 24.39
N GLU A 119 -17.38 5.95 24.15
CA GLU A 119 -18.26 7.09 24.47
C GLU A 119 -19.59 7.09 23.69
N LEU A 120 -19.56 6.63 22.43
CA LEU A 120 -20.73 6.66 21.54
C LEU A 120 -21.63 5.44 21.70
N VAL A 121 -21.06 4.25 21.87
CA VAL A 121 -21.82 2.98 21.80
C VAL A 121 -21.53 2.01 22.95
N GLY A 122 -20.65 2.38 23.89
CA GLY A 122 -20.30 1.57 25.05
C GLY A 122 -19.21 0.53 24.79
N VAL A 123 -18.77 -0.09 25.88
CA VAL A 123 -17.65 -1.05 25.90
C VAL A 123 -17.97 -2.33 25.12
N ASP A 124 -19.19 -2.86 25.28
CA ASP A 124 -19.60 -4.12 24.66
C ASP A 124 -19.60 -4.01 23.13
N ARG A 125 -20.26 -2.98 22.60
CA ARG A 125 -20.30 -2.74 21.15
C ARG A 125 -18.91 -2.44 20.58
N LYS A 126 -18.08 -1.71 21.32
CA LYS A 126 -16.68 -1.48 20.94
C LYS A 126 -15.90 -2.80 20.85
N HIS A 127 -16.13 -3.73 21.78
CA HIS A 127 -15.48 -5.03 21.76
C HIS A 127 -15.91 -5.85 20.52
N GLU A 128 -17.21 -5.88 20.22
CA GLU A 128 -17.74 -6.51 19.01
C GLU A 128 -17.09 -5.97 17.73
N LEU A 129 -17.00 -4.64 17.60
CA LEU A 129 -16.38 -3.98 16.44
C LEU A 129 -14.88 -4.31 16.32
N SER A 130 -14.19 -4.47 17.45
CA SER A 130 -12.79 -4.90 17.46
C SER A 130 -12.63 -6.33 16.95
N VAL A 131 -13.47 -7.25 17.42
CA VAL A 131 -13.47 -8.64 16.95
C VAL A 131 -13.82 -8.71 15.46
N GLU A 132 -14.80 -7.93 15.01
CA GLU A 132 -15.17 -7.85 13.58
C GLU A 132 -13.98 -7.37 12.74
N ARG A 133 -13.28 -6.32 13.16
CA ARG A 133 -12.08 -5.82 12.48
C ARG A 133 -10.96 -6.86 12.43
N ASP A 134 -10.64 -7.52 13.55
CA ASP A 134 -9.58 -8.53 13.62
C ASP A 134 -9.87 -9.72 12.68
N ASN A 135 -11.15 -10.10 12.58
CA ASN A 135 -11.60 -11.12 11.63
C ASN A 135 -11.44 -10.64 10.17
N LEU A 136 -11.83 -9.40 9.84
CA LEU A 136 -11.65 -8.83 8.50
C LEU A 136 -10.16 -8.77 8.11
N GLU A 137 -9.28 -8.33 9.03
CA GLU A 137 -7.83 -8.30 8.80
C GLU A 137 -7.27 -9.72 8.57
N SER A 138 -7.78 -10.71 9.30
CA SER A 138 -7.38 -12.11 9.14
C SER A 138 -7.82 -12.70 7.79
N GLN A 139 -9.06 -12.41 7.38
CA GLN A 139 -9.58 -12.83 6.07
C GLN A 139 -8.80 -12.20 4.92
N LEU A 140 -8.47 -10.91 5.01
CA LEU A 140 -7.68 -10.21 4.00
C LEU A 140 -6.28 -10.80 3.86
N LYS A 141 -5.61 -11.09 4.99
CA LYS A 141 -4.30 -11.77 4.98
C LYS A 141 -4.37 -13.18 4.37
N ALA A 142 -5.40 -13.95 4.72
CA ALA A 142 -5.59 -15.29 4.17
C ALA A 142 -5.86 -15.26 2.65
N ALA A 143 -6.69 -14.33 2.19
CA ALA A 143 -6.98 -14.16 0.76
C ALA A 143 -5.73 -13.73 -0.03
N GLU A 144 -4.91 -12.83 0.51
CA GLU A 144 -3.66 -12.41 -0.15
C GLU A 144 -2.64 -13.55 -0.23
N GLU A 145 -2.49 -14.31 0.85
CA GLU A 145 -1.61 -15.48 0.86
C GLU A 145 -2.08 -16.55 -0.14
N GLU A 146 -3.39 -16.80 -0.26
CA GLU A 146 -3.92 -17.74 -1.24
C GLU A 146 -3.68 -17.25 -2.67
N ARG A 147 -3.94 -15.97 -2.97
CA ARG A 147 -3.61 -15.37 -4.28
C ARG A 147 -2.13 -15.54 -4.62
N ARG A 148 -1.25 -15.35 -3.64
CA ARG A 148 0.20 -15.52 -3.83
C ARG A 148 0.56 -16.97 -4.12
N ARG A 149 -0.05 -17.94 -3.44
CA ARG A 149 0.15 -19.38 -3.70
C ARG A 149 -0.35 -19.78 -5.08
N GLU A 150 -1.54 -19.33 -5.46
CA GLU A 150 -2.11 -19.58 -6.78
C GLU A 150 -1.21 -19.00 -7.89
N ALA A 151 -0.73 -17.76 -7.71
CA ALA A 151 0.19 -17.12 -8.67
C ALA A 151 1.52 -17.88 -8.78
N GLU A 152 2.10 -18.32 -7.66
CA GLU A 152 3.34 -19.12 -7.69
C GLU A 152 3.11 -20.51 -8.30
N ALA A 153 1.98 -21.15 -8.03
CA ALA A 153 1.62 -22.44 -8.63
C ALA A 153 1.46 -22.30 -10.16
N LEU A 154 0.78 -21.25 -10.63
CA LEU A 154 0.66 -20.93 -12.06
C LEU A 154 2.04 -20.70 -12.69
N ARG A 155 2.90 -19.92 -12.02
CA ARG A 155 4.28 -19.70 -12.46
C ARG A 155 5.06 -21.00 -12.58
N GLN A 156 5.02 -21.87 -11.56
CA GLN A 156 5.72 -23.16 -11.59
C GLN A 156 5.19 -24.08 -12.70
N ASN A 157 3.87 -24.12 -12.91
CA ASN A 157 3.26 -24.88 -13.99
C ASN A 157 3.73 -24.40 -15.37
N GLU A 158 3.84 -23.08 -15.57
CA GLU A 158 4.38 -22.51 -16.80
C GLU A 158 5.86 -22.82 -17.01
N ILE A 159 6.69 -22.77 -15.97
CA ILE A 159 8.10 -23.15 -16.05
C ILE A 159 8.24 -24.63 -16.42
N ILE A 160 7.45 -25.51 -15.81
CA ILE A 160 7.44 -26.94 -16.13
C ILE A 160 6.99 -27.18 -17.58
N ARG A 161 5.97 -26.44 -18.06
CA ARG A 161 5.50 -26.48 -19.46
C ARG A 161 6.63 -26.10 -20.43
N ILE A 162 7.30 -24.98 -20.19
CA ILE A 162 8.40 -24.49 -21.02
C ILE A 162 9.57 -25.48 -21.02
N ALA A 163 9.98 -25.96 -19.84
CA ALA A 163 11.05 -26.94 -19.70
C ALA A 163 10.76 -28.21 -20.50
N LYS A 164 9.54 -28.75 -20.39
CA LYS A 164 9.12 -29.97 -21.10
C LYS A 164 8.99 -29.76 -22.61
N ASN A 165 8.32 -28.70 -23.05
CA ASN A 165 8.04 -28.46 -24.47
C ASN A 165 9.32 -28.15 -25.26
N HIS A 166 10.26 -27.46 -24.63
CA HIS A 166 11.49 -27.00 -25.28
C HIS A 166 12.74 -27.78 -24.84
N HIS A 167 12.57 -28.84 -24.03
CA HIS A 167 13.66 -29.68 -23.51
C HIS A 167 14.76 -28.87 -22.81
N LEU A 168 14.35 -27.87 -22.03
CA LEU A 168 15.24 -26.98 -21.31
C LEU A 168 15.44 -27.43 -19.86
N GLU A 169 16.63 -27.19 -19.32
CA GLU A 169 16.88 -27.28 -17.88
C GLU A 169 15.98 -26.28 -17.12
N LYS A 170 15.65 -26.63 -15.87
CA LYS A 170 14.73 -25.83 -15.04
C LYS A 170 15.15 -24.36 -14.92
N THR A 171 16.45 -24.10 -14.77
CA THR A 171 17.02 -22.74 -14.65
C THR A 171 16.84 -21.93 -15.93
N LYS A 172 17.10 -22.53 -17.10
CA LYS A 172 16.88 -21.90 -18.41
C LYS A 172 15.40 -21.66 -18.69
N ALA A 173 14.54 -22.61 -18.32
CA ALA A 173 13.10 -22.47 -18.46
C ALA A 173 12.52 -21.37 -17.57
N ASP A 174 13.04 -21.20 -16.36
CA ASP A 174 12.66 -20.10 -15.46
C ASP A 174 13.06 -18.74 -16.04
N GLU A 175 14.33 -18.55 -16.42
CA GLU A 175 14.75 -17.29 -17.05
C GLU A 175 13.98 -16.97 -18.33
N LEU A 176 13.70 -17.98 -19.15
CA LEU A 176 12.86 -17.81 -20.33
C LEU A 176 11.44 -17.40 -19.94
N HIS A 177 10.83 -18.01 -18.92
CA HIS A 177 9.51 -17.61 -18.41
C HIS A 177 9.50 -16.16 -17.90
N GLN A 178 10.53 -15.75 -17.17
CA GLN A 178 10.68 -14.37 -16.68
C GLN A 178 10.79 -13.38 -17.83
N LEU A 179 11.64 -13.67 -18.83
CA LEU A 179 11.78 -12.85 -20.03
C LEU A 179 10.45 -12.74 -20.78
N LEU A 180 9.75 -13.85 -21.02
CA LEU A 180 8.45 -13.85 -21.69
C LEU A 180 7.40 -13.03 -20.93
N THR A 181 7.39 -13.12 -19.60
CA THR A 181 6.48 -12.35 -18.73
C THR A 181 6.73 -10.85 -18.85
N GLU A 182 7.99 -10.43 -18.94
CA GLU A 182 8.34 -9.02 -19.16
C GLU A 182 8.01 -8.53 -20.57
N MET A 183 8.15 -9.39 -21.58
CA MET A 183 7.98 -9.00 -22.99
C MET A 183 6.52 -9.02 -23.46
N ARG A 184 5.66 -9.89 -22.91
CA ARG A 184 4.25 -10.02 -23.33
C ARG A 184 3.46 -8.69 -23.27
N PRO A 185 3.53 -7.89 -22.17
CA PRO A 185 2.80 -6.63 -22.09
C PRO A 185 3.25 -5.57 -23.11
N LEU A 186 4.45 -5.71 -23.70
CA LEU A 186 4.98 -4.77 -24.69
C LEU A 186 4.33 -4.94 -26.07
N GLY A 187 3.58 -6.04 -26.29
CA GLY A 187 2.76 -6.22 -27.49
C GLY A 187 3.56 -6.22 -28.80
N PHE A 188 4.80 -6.70 -28.78
CA PHE A 188 5.60 -6.79 -29.99
C PHE A 188 4.94 -7.72 -31.02
N THR A 189 5.06 -7.36 -32.29
CA THR A 189 4.53 -8.14 -33.41
C THR A 189 5.64 -8.68 -34.32
N HIS A 190 6.83 -8.07 -34.28
CA HIS A 190 7.96 -8.43 -35.13
C HIS A 190 9.22 -8.71 -34.32
N SER A 191 10.00 -9.71 -34.72
CA SER A 191 11.28 -10.10 -34.07
C SER A 191 12.28 -8.94 -33.95
N GLY A 192 12.29 -8.01 -34.92
CA GLY A 192 13.14 -6.82 -34.90
C GLY A 192 12.85 -5.86 -33.74
N GLN A 193 11.60 -5.77 -33.28
CA GLN A 193 11.24 -4.94 -32.10
C GLN A 193 11.81 -5.55 -30.82
N LEU A 194 11.66 -6.86 -30.67
CA LEU A 194 12.25 -7.63 -29.58
C LEU A 194 13.78 -7.49 -29.56
N SER A 195 14.44 -7.66 -30.72
CA SER A 195 15.90 -7.52 -30.83
C SER A 195 16.39 -6.14 -30.38
N LYS A 196 15.75 -5.06 -30.87
CA LYS A 196 16.07 -3.69 -30.45
C LYS A 196 15.88 -3.50 -28.95
N HIS A 197 14.83 -4.08 -28.37
CA HIS A 197 14.55 -3.99 -26.95
C HIS A 197 15.61 -4.72 -26.11
N ILE A 198 15.99 -5.94 -26.51
CA ILE A 198 17.07 -6.72 -25.89
C ILE A 198 18.38 -5.92 -25.85
N VAL A 199 18.74 -5.29 -26.97
CA VAL A 199 19.95 -4.46 -27.08
C VAL A 199 19.85 -3.24 -26.18
N LYS A 200 18.76 -2.48 -26.28
CA LYS A 200 18.57 -1.21 -25.57
C LYS A 200 18.61 -1.39 -24.06
N TYR A 201 17.99 -2.45 -23.55
CA TYR A 201 17.88 -2.73 -22.12
C TYR A 201 18.85 -3.81 -21.63
N GLN A 202 19.77 -4.24 -22.49
CA GLN A 202 20.83 -5.19 -22.15
C GLN A 202 20.30 -6.47 -21.48
N LEU A 203 19.17 -6.99 -21.98
CA LEU A 203 18.41 -8.05 -21.30
C LEU A 203 19.21 -9.36 -21.12
N GLY A 204 20.20 -9.64 -21.96
CA GLY A 204 21.07 -10.80 -21.76
C GLY A 204 21.74 -10.80 -20.39
N TYR A 205 22.20 -9.65 -19.88
CA TYR A 205 22.83 -9.56 -18.56
C TYR A 205 21.88 -9.88 -17.40
N LYS A 206 20.57 -9.74 -17.62
CA LYS A 206 19.54 -10.10 -16.64
C LYS A 206 19.24 -11.61 -16.63
N TYR A 207 19.48 -12.29 -17.75
CA TYR A 207 19.17 -13.71 -17.95
C TYR A 207 20.43 -14.50 -18.37
N PRO A 208 21.39 -14.69 -17.46
CA PRO A 208 22.71 -15.25 -17.78
C PRO A 208 22.69 -16.73 -18.19
N ASN A 209 21.71 -17.52 -17.77
CA ASN A 209 21.63 -18.95 -18.11
C ASN A 209 21.11 -19.18 -19.54
N ILE A 210 20.45 -18.19 -20.14
CA ILE A 210 19.96 -18.26 -21.52
C ILE A 210 20.64 -17.25 -22.46
N SER A 211 21.71 -16.59 -22.02
CA SER A 211 22.43 -15.60 -22.83
C SER A 211 23.94 -15.82 -22.85
N GLY A 212 24.61 -15.08 -23.73
CA GLY A 212 26.04 -15.19 -23.94
C GLY A 212 26.52 -14.15 -24.94
N THR A 213 27.65 -14.45 -25.58
CA THR A 213 28.18 -13.62 -26.67
C THR A 213 27.83 -14.26 -28.00
N VAL A 214 27.01 -13.57 -28.80
CA VAL A 214 26.67 -13.99 -30.17
C VAL A 214 27.67 -13.36 -31.13
N ILE A 215 28.27 -14.15 -32.01
CA ILE A 215 29.11 -13.67 -33.10
C ILE A 215 28.24 -13.65 -34.35
N MET A 216 27.99 -12.46 -34.86
CA MET A 216 27.15 -12.21 -36.04
C MET A 216 28.03 -12.02 -37.27
N GLU A 217 27.55 -12.49 -38.42
CA GLU A 217 28.15 -12.21 -39.72
C GLU A 217 27.14 -11.61 -40.69
N ASP A 218 27.61 -10.66 -41.51
CA ASP A 218 26.92 -10.16 -42.70
C ASP A 218 27.95 -9.96 -43.83
N GLY A 219 27.94 -10.89 -44.80
CA GLY A 219 28.93 -10.94 -45.86
C GLY A 219 30.36 -11.11 -45.32
N SER A 220 31.20 -10.09 -45.47
CA SER A 220 32.59 -10.07 -44.99
C SER A 220 32.77 -9.45 -43.60
N THR A 221 31.70 -9.00 -42.95
CA THR A 221 31.77 -8.29 -41.68
C THR A 221 31.34 -9.19 -40.54
N GLU A 222 32.15 -9.27 -39.49
CA GLU A 222 31.85 -10.02 -38.26
C GLU A 222 31.89 -9.10 -37.05
N TRP A 223 30.92 -9.23 -36.14
CA TRP A 223 30.93 -8.49 -34.87
C TRP A 223 30.45 -9.35 -33.71
N LYS A 224 30.95 -9.03 -32.51
CA LYS A 224 30.53 -9.67 -31.25
C LYS A 224 29.39 -8.89 -30.62
N PHE A 225 28.37 -9.62 -30.19
CA PHE A 225 27.18 -9.10 -29.53
C PHE A 225 27.06 -9.73 -28.13
N PRO A 226 27.63 -9.10 -27.10
CA PRO A 226 27.52 -9.57 -25.72
C PRO A 226 26.09 -9.35 -25.19
N GLY A 227 25.58 -10.32 -24.42
CA GLY A 227 24.19 -10.31 -23.94
C GLY A 227 23.18 -10.73 -25.00
N GLY A 228 23.63 -11.43 -26.04
CA GLY A 228 22.76 -12.04 -27.04
C GLY A 228 22.21 -13.38 -26.58
N PHE A 229 21.03 -13.74 -27.06
CA PHE A 229 20.44 -15.05 -26.85
C PHE A 229 20.88 -16.00 -27.98
N PRO A 230 21.15 -17.29 -27.70
CA PRO A 230 21.51 -18.24 -28.72
C PRO A 230 20.33 -18.49 -29.69
N PRO A 231 20.60 -18.92 -30.95
CA PRO A 231 19.57 -18.99 -31.99
C PRO A 231 18.35 -19.86 -31.65
N ASP A 232 18.57 -20.97 -30.96
CA ASP A 232 17.57 -21.90 -30.47
C ASP A 232 16.65 -21.26 -29.42
N ILE A 233 17.21 -20.60 -28.41
CA ILE A 233 16.45 -19.84 -27.42
C ILE A 233 15.72 -18.68 -28.06
N TYR A 234 16.37 -17.92 -28.94
CA TYR A 234 15.76 -16.78 -29.63
C TYR A 234 14.55 -17.22 -30.48
N LYS A 235 14.63 -18.38 -31.13
CA LYS A 235 13.52 -18.99 -31.86
C LYS A 235 12.36 -19.39 -30.94
N ILE A 236 12.66 -19.92 -29.75
CA ILE A 236 11.65 -20.24 -28.74
C ILE A 236 10.95 -18.95 -28.28
N ILE A 237 11.69 -17.88 -27.99
CA ILE A 237 11.13 -16.60 -27.57
C ILE A 237 10.19 -16.06 -28.65
N CYS A 238 10.62 -16.05 -29.92
CA CYS A 238 9.77 -15.59 -31.02
C CYS A 238 8.49 -16.42 -31.15
N ARG A 239 8.57 -17.75 -30.98
CA ARG A 239 7.40 -18.64 -31.03
C ARG A 239 6.42 -18.38 -29.88
N GLU A 240 6.91 -18.28 -28.65
CA GLU A 240 6.06 -18.06 -27.45
C GLU A 240 5.43 -16.66 -27.43
N LEU A 241 6.05 -15.68 -28.11
CA LEU A 241 5.52 -14.33 -28.28
C LEU A 241 4.70 -14.15 -29.57
N GLY A 242 4.61 -15.17 -30.44
CA GLY A 242 3.90 -15.08 -31.72
C GLY A 242 4.50 -14.05 -32.69
N LEU A 243 5.82 -13.86 -32.67
CA LEU A 243 6.50 -12.86 -33.50
C LEU A 243 6.76 -13.37 -34.90
N ASP A 244 6.43 -12.53 -35.89
CA ASP A 244 6.79 -12.78 -37.27
C ASP A 244 8.27 -12.48 -37.53
N ASN A 245 8.89 -13.32 -38.37
CA ASN A 245 10.28 -13.15 -38.75
C ASN A 245 10.39 -12.15 -39.91
N GLN A 246 11.03 -11.01 -39.65
CA GLN A 246 11.49 -10.14 -40.73
C GLN A 246 12.72 -10.79 -41.35
N ARG A 247 12.64 -11.18 -42.63
CA ARG A 247 13.71 -11.85 -43.38
C ARG A 247 14.97 -10.98 -43.45
N THR A 248 15.83 -11.06 -42.45
CA THR A 248 17.16 -10.43 -42.45
C THR A 248 18.22 -11.37 -43.01
N ASN A 249 19.26 -10.82 -43.64
CA ASN A 249 20.37 -11.59 -44.20
C ASN A 249 21.47 -11.91 -43.16
N ALA A 250 21.44 -11.26 -42.00
CA ALA A 250 22.41 -11.47 -40.92
C ALA A 250 22.27 -12.87 -40.31
N ARG A 251 23.40 -13.56 -40.11
CA ARG A 251 23.43 -14.92 -39.58
C ARG A 251 24.26 -15.00 -38.31
N VAL A 252 23.88 -15.91 -37.42
CA VAL A 252 24.69 -16.25 -36.25
C VAL A 252 25.77 -17.22 -36.71
N LYS A 253 27.03 -16.78 -36.63
CA LYS A 253 28.21 -17.58 -36.95
C LYS A 253 28.59 -18.51 -35.80
N ARG A 254 28.54 -17.99 -34.57
CA ARG A 254 28.94 -18.71 -33.35
C ARG A 254 28.26 -18.11 -32.11
N PHE A 255 28.06 -18.92 -31.08
CA PHE A 255 27.60 -18.48 -29.77
C PHE A 255 28.55 -18.99 -28.68
N ASP A 256 28.94 -18.10 -27.78
CA ASP A 256 29.72 -18.43 -26.58
C ASP A 256 28.86 -18.20 -25.33
N SER A 257 28.45 -19.29 -24.70
CA SER A 257 27.60 -19.30 -23.50
C SER A 257 28.32 -18.72 -22.28
N TRP A 258 27.69 -17.79 -21.56
CA TRP A 258 28.33 -17.23 -20.37
C TRP A 258 28.48 -18.25 -19.24
N THR A 259 27.48 -19.10 -19.01
CA THR A 259 27.57 -20.15 -17.97
C THR A 259 28.72 -21.11 -18.21
N ASP A 260 29.00 -21.43 -19.47
CA ASP A 260 30.05 -22.39 -19.84
C ASP A 260 31.44 -21.74 -19.73
N ILE A 261 31.55 -20.46 -20.09
CA ILE A 261 32.77 -19.66 -19.92
C ILE A 261 33.10 -19.48 -18.43
N TYR A 262 32.13 -19.16 -17.57
CA TYR A 262 32.38 -18.98 -16.13
C TYR A 262 32.74 -20.29 -15.42
N SER A 263 32.14 -21.41 -15.84
CA SER A 263 32.45 -22.74 -15.29
C SER A 263 33.84 -23.26 -15.69
N ALA A 264 34.34 -22.86 -16.87
CA ALA A 264 35.68 -23.21 -17.35
C ALA A 264 36.81 -22.44 -16.64
N ASN A 265 36.54 -21.21 -16.17
CA ASN A 265 37.53 -20.35 -15.49
C ASN A 265 37.64 -20.62 -13.98
N GLN A 266 36.88 -21.58 -13.44
CA GLN A 266 36.92 -22.00 -12.02
C GLN A 266 37.51 -23.41 -11.81
N LYS A 267 38.05 -24.04 -12.86
CA LYS A 267 38.85 -25.27 -12.80
C LYS A 267 40.31 -24.94 -13.03
#